data_AF-A0A497T4G8-F1
#
_entry.id   AF-A0A497T4G8-F1
#
_cell.length_a   1.000
_cell.length_b   1.000
_cell.length_c   1.000
_cell.angle_alpha   90.00
_cell.angle_beta   90.00
_cell.angle_gamma   90.00
#
_symmetry.space_group_name_H-M   'P 1'
#
loop_
_entity.id
_entity.type
_entity.pdbx_description
1 polymer ?
#
loop_
_entity_poly.entity_id
_entity_poly.type
_entity_poly.pdbx_seq_one_letter_code
_entity_poly.pdbx_strand_id
1 'polypeptide(L)'
;MTEMYFDIEVAYTNPEIIERLKSGKRVPGPNPKNSKIITIQYQLLSDDGTRKKKLQIFKEWESSEEDIIKRVSVLFHPSRIWEFIPIGHNIYFDLGMFKERARIYGIKYSNWFIYNELPTIDIKHICVGMNAFRLKDSGLDKFTGKETSGVMVPVWYYNGEYEKILDYIRKEANEFIEFYFKLKKRLPRFREEHRFF
;
A
#
# COMPACT_ATOMS: atom_id res chain seq x y z
N MET A 1 1.68 -0.02 -20.44
CA MET A 1 2.29 -0.03 -19.10
C MET A 1 1.33 -0.73 -18.16
N THR A 2 1.82 -1.44 -17.15
CA THR A 2 0.96 -2.27 -16.30
C THR A 2 0.83 -1.66 -14.91
N GLU A 3 -0.10 -0.73 -14.78
CA GLU A 3 -0.46 -0.08 -13.53
C GLU A 3 -1.20 -1.06 -12.60
N MET A 4 -0.71 -1.19 -11.36
CA MET A 4 -1.35 -2.04 -10.35
C MET A 4 -1.51 -1.28 -9.04
N TYR A 5 -2.74 -1.24 -8.51
CA TYR A 5 -2.92 -0.92 -7.09
C TYR A 5 -2.07 -1.92 -6.28
N PHE A 6 -1.28 -1.43 -5.34
CA PHE A 6 -0.41 -2.23 -4.47
C PHE A 6 -0.42 -1.66 -3.06
N ASP A 7 -0.54 -2.54 -2.08
CA ASP A 7 -0.64 -2.18 -0.68
C ASP A 7 -0.29 -3.39 0.22
N ILE A 8 0.11 -3.13 1.47
CA ILE A 8 0.43 -4.17 2.44
C ILE A 8 -0.23 -3.88 3.78
N GLU A 9 -0.60 -4.94 4.51
CA GLU A 9 -0.92 -4.81 5.92
C GLU A 9 0.15 -5.44 6.78
N VAL A 10 0.35 -4.84 7.96
CA VAL A 10 1.41 -5.23 8.89
C VAL A 10 0.85 -5.42 10.29
N ALA A 11 1.48 -6.32 11.06
CA ALA A 11 1.20 -6.50 12.47
C ALA A 11 2.49 -6.41 13.29
N TYR A 12 2.36 -5.92 14.52
CA TYR A 12 3.48 -5.87 15.46
C TYR A 12 3.91 -7.28 15.88
N THR A 13 5.22 -7.50 15.99
CA THR A 13 5.79 -8.76 16.44
C THR A 13 5.88 -8.87 17.97
N ASN A 14 5.83 -7.75 18.68
CA ASN A 14 5.82 -7.72 20.15
C ASN A 14 4.38 -7.56 20.68
N PRO A 15 3.82 -8.56 21.40
CA PRO A 15 2.48 -8.49 22.01
C PRO A 15 2.27 -7.31 22.96
N GLU A 16 3.31 -6.83 23.65
CA GLU A 16 3.20 -5.67 24.55
C GLU A 16 2.77 -4.40 23.81
N ILE A 17 3.15 -4.27 22.53
CA ILE A 17 2.72 -3.14 21.70
C ILE A 17 1.21 -3.21 21.46
N ILE A 18 0.67 -4.42 21.26
CA ILE A 18 -0.77 -4.64 21.07
C ILE A 18 -1.54 -4.29 22.35
N GLU A 19 -1.06 -4.71 23.52
CA GLU A 19 -1.72 -4.39 24.79
C GLU A 19 -1.68 -2.89 25.11
N ARG A 20 -0.59 -2.20 24.76
CA ARG A 20 -0.53 -0.73 24.82
C ARG A 20 -1.51 -0.08 23.86
N LEU A 21 -1.63 -0.60 22.64
CA LEU A 21 -2.56 -0.09 21.63
C LEU A 21 -4.02 -0.24 22.09
N LYS A 22 -4.40 -1.42 22.61
CA LYS A 22 -5.72 -1.69 23.18
C LYS A 22 -6.08 -0.78 24.36
N SER A 23 -5.08 -0.40 25.16
CA SER A 23 -5.25 0.54 26.28
C SER A 23 -5.19 2.02 25.89
N GLY A 24 -5.21 2.34 24.59
CA GLY A 24 -5.17 3.72 24.10
C GLY A 24 -3.85 4.44 24.33
N LYS A 25 -2.78 3.71 24.73
CA LYS A 25 -1.46 4.29 24.95
C LYS A 25 -0.75 4.48 23.62
N ARG A 26 0.08 5.52 23.54
CA ARG A 26 0.95 5.76 22.37
C ARG A 26 1.86 4.56 22.14
N VAL A 27 1.93 4.10 20.89
CA VAL A 27 2.81 3.03 20.41
C VAL A 27 3.78 3.56 19.34
N PRO A 28 4.95 2.94 19.14
CA PRO A 28 5.80 3.27 18.00
C PRO A 28 5.08 2.96 16.68
N GLY A 29 5.35 3.75 15.63
CA GLY A 29 4.87 3.43 14.29
C GLY A 29 5.39 2.08 13.80
N PRO A 30 4.64 1.38 12.93
CA PRO A 30 5.10 0.14 12.33
C PRO A 30 6.36 0.38 11.48
N ASN A 31 7.31 -0.54 11.57
CA ASN A 31 8.54 -0.54 10.79
C ASN A 31 9.08 -1.98 10.69
N PRO A 32 10.09 -2.24 9.83
CA PRO A 32 10.54 -3.61 9.56
C PRO A 32 11.14 -4.34 10.77
N LYS A 33 11.57 -3.61 11.80
CA LYS A 33 12.16 -4.17 13.02
C LYS A 33 11.12 -4.63 14.03
N ASN A 34 9.99 -3.91 14.13
CA ASN A 34 8.95 -4.19 15.13
C ASN A 34 7.67 -4.80 14.54
N SER A 35 7.62 -5.01 13.23
CA SER A 35 6.44 -5.48 12.51
C SER A 35 6.79 -6.55 11.48
N LYS A 36 5.82 -7.40 11.17
CA LYS A 36 5.82 -8.35 10.05
C LYS A 36 4.73 -7.99 9.06
N ILE A 37 4.90 -8.39 7.80
CA ILE A 37 3.86 -8.31 6.78
C ILE A 37 2.86 -9.44 7.02
N ILE A 38 1.57 -9.10 7.08
CA ILE A 38 0.49 -10.07 7.26
C ILE A 38 -0.34 -10.27 6.01
N THR A 39 -0.46 -9.24 5.16
CA THR A 39 -1.01 -9.38 3.82
C THR A 39 -0.21 -8.58 2.81
N ILE A 40 -0.26 -9.04 1.56
CA ILE A 40 0.13 -8.25 0.40
C ILE A 40 -1.03 -8.32 -0.58
N GLN A 41 -1.47 -7.17 -1.08
CA GLN A 41 -2.58 -7.07 -2.00
C GLN A 41 -2.20 -6.28 -3.24
N TYR A 42 -2.68 -6.73 -4.40
CA TYR A 42 -2.57 -5.96 -5.62
C TYR A 42 -3.70 -6.21 -6.61
N GLN A 43 -3.98 -5.23 -7.46
CA GLN A 43 -5.01 -5.31 -8.49
C GLN A 43 -4.57 -4.62 -9.77
N LEU A 44 -4.59 -5.38 -10.88
CA LEU A 44 -4.32 -4.83 -12.21
C LEU A 44 -5.42 -3.85 -12.61
N LEU A 45 -5.01 -2.66 -13.05
CA LEU A 45 -5.87 -1.61 -13.55
C LEU A 45 -5.80 -1.49 -15.08
N SER A 46 -6.85 -0.93 -15.66
CA SER A 46 -6.92 -0.50 -17.06
C SER A 46 -6.25 0.86 -17.24
N ASP A 47 -6.00 1.25 -18.49
CA ASP A 47 -5.34 2.53 -18.80
C ASP A 47 -6.11 3.75 -18.27
N ASP A 48 -7.44 3.66 -18.14
CA ASP A 48 -8.30 4.69 -17.57
C ASP A 48 -8.39 4.67 -16.04
N GLY A 49 -7.73 3.71 -15.37
CA GLY A 49 -7.73 3.53 -13.92
C GLY A 49 -8.83 2.61 -13.39
N THR A 50 -9.65 2.01 -14.24
CA THR A 50 -10.69 1.04 -13.82
C THR A 50 -10.11 -0.35 -13.50
N ARG A 51 -10.88 -1.19 -12.79
CA ARG A 51 -10.46 -2.55 -12.41
C ARG A 51 -10.40 -3.46 -13.64
N LYS A 52 -9.23 -4.03 -13.93
CA LYS A 52 -9.04 -4.98 -15.05
C LYS A 52 -9.05 -6.44 -14.63
N LYS A 53 -8.57 -6.73 -13.42
CA LYS A 53 -8.61 -8.08 -12.80
C LYS A 53 -9.16 -8.00 -11.39
N LYS A 54 -9.47 -9.16 -10.79
CA LYS A 54 -9.88 -9.25 -9.38
C LYS A 54 -8.71 -8.85 -8.47
N LEU A 55 -9.04 -8.27 -7.32
CA LEU A 55 -8.07 -8.00 -6.25
C LEU A 55 -7.47 -9.33 -5.78
N GLN A 56 -6.14 -9.41 -5.81
CA GLN A 56 -5.40 -10.52 -5.23
C GLN A 56 -4.97 -10.15 -3.83
N ILE A 57 -5.19 -11.05 -2.86
CA ILE A 57 -4.82 -10.85 -1.45
C ILE A 57 -4.07 -12.10 -1.00
N PHE A 58 -2.78 -11.96 -0.74
CA PHE A 58 -1.93 -12.99 -0.15
C PHE A 58 -1.90 -12.80 1.35
N LYS A 59 -2.05 -13.87 2.12
CA LYS A 59 -2.26 -13.82 3.57
C LYS A 59 -1.27 -14.76 4.23
N GLU A 60 -0.51 -14.25 5.19
CA GLU A 60 0.52 -15.05 5.83
C GLU A 60 -0.07 -16.17 6.71
N TRP A 61 -1.25 -15.96 7.29
CA TRP A 61 -1.91 -16.93 8.16
C TRP A 61 -2.46 -18.17 7.41
N GLU A 62 -2.43 -18.17 6.07
CA GLU A 62 -2.70 -19.35 5.25
C GLU A 62 -1.42 -20.09 4.82
N SER A 63 -0.24 -19.49 5.05
CA SER A 63 1.05 -20.04 4.65
C SER A 63 2.16 -19.50 5.57
N SER A 64 2.86 -18.45 5.15
CA SER A 64 3.83 -17.73 5.95
C SER A 64 4.13 -16.35 5.34
N GLU A 65 4.78 -15.47 6.11
CA GLU A 65 5.28 -14.19 5.58
C GLU A 65 6.30 -14.42 4.46
N GLU A 66 7.15 -15.45 4.59
CA GLU A 66 8.12 -15.86 3.58
C GLU A 66 7.45 -16.23 2.26
N ASP A 67 6.40 -17.03 2.33
CA ASP A 67 5.70 -17.52 1.14
C ASP A 67 5.01 -16.40 0.38
N ILE A 68 4.31 -15.50 1.08
CA ILE A 68 3.64 -14.37 0.42
C ILE A 68 4.66 -13.40 -0.19
N ILE A 69 5.80 -13.17 0.48
CA ILE A 69 6.88 -12.34 -0.05
C ILE A 69 7.49 -12.96 -1.30
N LYS A 70 7.83 -14.25 -1.28
CA LYS A 70 8.39 -14.96 -2.45
C LYS A 70 7.44 -14.94 -3.65
N ARG A 71 6.14 -15.07 -3.41
CA ARG A 71 5.11 -15.01 -4.47
C ARG A 71 5.02 -13.63 -5.11
N VAL A 72 5.22 -12.56 -4.35
CA VAL A 72 5.12 -11.19 -4.86
C VAL A 72 6.47 -10.70 -5.41
N SER A 73 7.61 -11.19 -4.90
CA SER A 73 8.94 -10.74 -5.30
C SER A 73 9.22 -10.91 -6.79
N VAL A 74 8.57 -11.88 -7.44
CA VAL A 74 8.67 -12.12 -8.89
C VAL A 74 8.14 -10.96 -9.73
N LEU A 75 7.30 -10.09 -9.16
CA LEU A 75 6.77 -8.89 -9.83
C LEU A 75 7.81 -7.76 -9.89
N PHE A 76 8.74 -7.70 -8.93
CA PHE A 76 9.75 -6.66 -8.81
C PHE A 76 11.06 -7.03 -9.52
N HIS A 77 10.98 -7.41 -10.81
CA HIS A 77 12.15 -7.86 -11.55
C HIS A 77 12.88 -6.67 -12.24
N PRO A 78 14.18 -6.43 -12.01
CA PRO A 78 14.90 -5.27 -12.57
C PRO A 78 14.90 -5.15 -14.10
N SER A 79 14.80 -6.27 -14.83
CA SER A 79 14.70 -6.26 -16.29
C SER A 79 13.26 -6.11 -16.83
N ARG A 80 12.24 -6.11 -15.96
CA ARG A 80 10.81 -6.08 -16.33
C ARG A 80 10.04 -4.98 -15.60
N ILE A 81 10.72 -3.88 -15.26
CA ILE A 81 10.17 -2.78 -14.46
C ILE A 81 8.89 -2.14 -15.00
N TRP A 82 8.61 -2.26 -16.30
CA TRP A 82 7.40 -1.72 -16.94
C TRP A 82 6.20 -2.68 -16.90
N GLU A 83 6.42 -3.93 -16.47
CA GLU A 83 5.38 -4.95 -16.34
C GLU A 83 4.68 -4.92 -14.99
N PHE A 84 5.21 -4.17 -14.03
CA PHE A 84 4.61 -3.93 -12.73
C PHE A 84 4.94 -2.51 -12.26
N ILE A 85 3.97 -1.61 -12.39
CA ILE A 85 4.05 -0.23 -11.87
C ILE A 85 3.13 -0.15 -10.65
N PRO A 86 3.68 -0.24 -9.42
CA PRO A 86 2.88 -0.14 -8.21
C PRO A 86 2.35 1.28 -8.02
N ILE A 87 1.07 1.35 -7.65
CA ILE A 87 0.34 2.58 -7.38
C ILE A 87 -0.30 2.46 -6.00
N GLY A 88 -0.11 3.47 -5.17
CA GLY A 88 -0.58 3.46 -3.79
C GLY A 88 -0.58 4.85 -3.19
N HIS A 89 -1.08 4.97 -1.96
CA HIS A 89 -0.97 6.18 -1.15
C HIS A 89 0.11 5.96 -0.11
N ASN A 90 1.15 6.82 -0.10
CA ASN A 90 2.32 6.66 0.76
C ASN A 90 3.10 5.36 0.46
N ILE A 91 3.10 4.94 -0.81
CA ILE A 91 3.55 3.62 -1.27
C ILE A 91 5.00 3.26 -0.92
N TYR A 92 5.85 4.26 -0.68
CA TYR A 92 7.24 4.02 -0.28
C TYR A 92 7.36 3.44 1.14
N PHE A 93 6.32 3.59 1.98
CA PHE A 93 6.20 2.81 3.21
C PHE A 93 6.08 1.33 2.87
N ASP A 94 5.15 0.96 1.98
CA ASP A 94 4.87 -0.43 1.61
C ASP A 94 6.06 -1.08 0.91
N LEU A 95 6.65 -0.39 -0.07
CA LEU A 95 7.84 -0.86 -0.77
C LEU A 95 9.06 -0.95 0.15
N GLY A 96 9.21 -0.01 1.09
CA GLY A 96 10.27 -0.03 2.09
C GLY A 96 10.13 -1.19 3.08
N MET A 97 8.92 -1.41 3.58
CA MET A 97 8.57 -2.57 4.41
C MET A 97 8.83 -3.88 3.67
N PHE A 98 8.31 -4.02 2.45
CA PHE A 98 8.51 -5.20 1.61
C PHE A 98 10.00 -5.50 1.41
N LYS A 99 10.79 -4.50 0.99
CA LYS A 99 12.24 -4.63 0.79
C LYS A 99 12.95 -5.17 2.03
N GLU A 100 12.72 -4.55 3.19
CA GLU A 100 13.44 -4.91 4.42
C GLU A 100 13.01 -6.27 4.98
N ARG A 101 11.72 -6.63 4.86
CA ARG A 101 11.21 -7.93 5.25
C ARG A 101 11.66 -9.03 4.28
N ALA A 102 11.66 -8.76 2.98
CA ALA A 102 12.16 -9.70 1.96
C ALA A 102 13.63 -10.06 2.15
N ARG A 103 14.44 -9.11 2.64
CA ARG A 103 15.86 -9.33 2.96
C ARG A 103 16.07 -10.44 3.99
N ILE A 104 15.15 -10.63 4.93
CA ILE A 104 15.20 -11.69 5.95
C ILE A 104 15.12 -13.08 5.29
N TYR A 105 14.41 -13.18 4.17
CA TYR A 105 14.21 -14.41 3.39
C TYR A 105 15.14 -14.54 2.19
N GLY A 106 16.27 -13.81 2.19
CA GLY A 106 17.30 -13.90 1.16
C GLY A 106 17.02 -13.15 -0.14
N ILE A 107 15.88 -12.46 -0.25
CA ILE A 107 15.52 -11.64 -1.42
C ILE A 107 16.02 -10.21 -1.19
N LYS A 108 16.95 -9.75 -2.02
CA LYS A 108 17.63 -8.46 -1.83
C LYS A 108 17.29 -7.50 -2.95
N TYR A 109 16.82 -6.32 -2.58
CA TYR A 109 16.71 -5.17 -3.48
C TYR A 109 17.63 -4.05 -3.00
N SER A 110 18.27 -3.36 -3.93
CA SER A 110 19.05 -2.16 -3.59
C SER A 110 18.10 -1.00 -3.27
N ASN A 111 18.57 -0.05 -2.44
CA ASN A 111 17.85 1.22 -2.25
C ASN A 111 17.69 1.97 -3.57
N TRP A 112 18.73 1.93 -4.42
CA TRP A 112 18.68 2.59 -5.72
C TRP A 112 17.56 2.04 -6.59
N PHE A 113 17.40 0.72 -6.65
CA PHE A 113 16.32 0.07 -7.38
C PHE A 113 14.94 0.49 -6.88
N ILE A 114 14.67 0.31 -5.57
CA ILE A 114 13.33 0.56 -5.00
C ILE A 114 12.91 2.03 -5.09
N TYR A 115 13.83 2.97 -4.89
CA TYR A 115 13.49 4.39 -4.78
C TYR A 115 13.76 5.21 -6.04
N ASN A 116 14.49 4.68 -7.04
CA ASN A 116 14.88 5.44 -8.24
C ASN A 116 14.57 4.70 -9.55
N GLU A 117 14.82 3.39 -9.63
CA GLU A 117 14.67 2.66 -10.90
C GLU A 117 13.27 2.08 -11.09
N LEU A 118 12.60 1.66 -10.00
CA LEU A 118 11.26 1.09 -10.04
C LEU A 118 10.22 2.19 -10.32
N PRO A 119 9.56 2.20 -11.50
CA PRO A 119 8.51 3.17 -11.80
C PRO A 119 7.38 2.99 -10.81
N THR A 120 7.02 4.06 -10.11
CA THR A 120 6.08 4.02 -8.99
C THR A 120 5.20 5.27 -9.02
N ILE A 121 3.91 5.13 -8.71
CA ILE A 121 2.99 6.27 -8.60
C ILE A 121 2.51 6.37 -7.15
N ASP A 122 3.07 7.33 -6.41
CA ASP A 122 2.60 7.68 -5.07
C ASP A 122 1.61 8.85 -5.11
N ILE A 123 0.33 8.56 -4.90
CA ILE A 123 -0.72 9.59 -4.95
C ILE A 123 -0.76 10.48 -3.71
N LYS A 124 0.05 10.21 -2.67
CA LYS A 124 0.13 11.07 -1.48
C LYS A 124 0.50 12.50 -1.84
N HIS A 125 1.42 12.70 -2.77
CA HIS A 125 1.85 14.03 -3.21
C HIS A 125 0.72 14.78 -3.95
N ILE A 126 -0.12 14.05 -4.68
CA ILE A 126 -1.33 14.61 -5.32
C ILE A 126 -2.32 15.07 -4.24
N CYS A 127 -2.55 14.24 -3.21
CA CYS A 127 -3.39 14.60 -2.06
C CYS A 127 -2.88 15.86 -1.35
N VAL A 128 -1.57 15.95 -1.13
CA VAL A 128 -0.92 17.15 -0.58
C VAL A 128 -1.16 18.37 -1.48
N GLY A 129 -0.99 18.26 -2.80
CA GLY A 129 -1.28 19.33 -3.74
C GLY A 129 -2.75 19.79 -3.68
N MET A 130 -3.68 18.84 -3.66
CA MET A 130 -5.12 19.11 -3.50
C MET A 130 -5.45 19.76 -2.15
N ASN A 131 -4.64 19.53 -1.12
CA ASN A 131 -4.74 20.14 0.20
C ASN A 131 -3.92 21.44 0.32
N ALA A 132 -3.73 22.17 -0.78
CA ALA A 132 -2.95 23.41 -0.81
C ALA A 132 -1.55 23.25 -0.19
N PHE A 133 -0.89 22.12 -0.51
CA PHE A 133 0.45 21.76 -0.04
C PHE A 133 0.60 21.62 1.48
N ARG A 134 -0.49 21.47 2.24
CA ARG A 134 -0.43 21.11 3.66
C ARG A 134 -0.17 19.62 3.81
N LEU A 135 0.73 19.25 4.71
CA LEU A 135 1.01 17.84 5.04
C LEU A 135 -0.04 17.25 6.00
N LYS A 136 -0.54 18.07 6.93
CA LYS A 136 -1.62 17.69 7.83
C LYS A 136 -2.91 17.56 7.03
N ASP A 137 -3.72 16.54 7.35
CA ASP A 137 -5.00 16.26 6.70
C ASP A 137 -4.87 15.89 5.21
N SER A 138 -3.74 15.29 4.83
CA SER A 138 -3.46 14.77 3.47
C SER A 138 -3.52 13.23 3.38
N GLY A 139 -4.10 12.59 4.41
CA GLY A 139 -4.38 11.15 4.42
C GLY A 139 -5.48 10.77 3.44
N LEU A 140 -5.45 9.54 2.93
CA LEU A 140 -6.44 9.06 1.95
C LEU A 140 -7.88 9.16 2.47
N ASP A 141 -8.08 9.00 3.78
CA ASP A 141 -9.36 9.16 4.48
C ASP A 141 -9.99 10.56 4.31
N LYS A 142 -9.18 11.58 4.02
CA LYS A 142 -9.67 12.95 3.78
C LYS A 142 -10.20 13.17 2.37
N PHE A 143 -9.90 12.25 1.45
CA PHE A 143 -10.29 12.35 0.03
C PHE A 143 -11.23 11.22 -0.41
N THR A 144 -11.52 10.28 0.49
CA THR A 144 -12.31 9.06 0.22
C THR A 144 -13.35 8.82 1.30
N GLY A 145 -14.30 7.92 1.06
CA GLY A 145 -15.29 7.49 2.06
C GLY A 145 -14.72 6.52 3.11
N LYS A 146 -13.41 6.47 3.30
CA LYS A 146 -12.74 5.55 4.22
C LYS A 146 -13.01 5.95 5.67
N GLU A 147 -13.97 5.27 6.30
CA GLU A 147 -14.38 5.51 7.68
C GLU A 147 -13.39 5.00 8.74
N THR A 148 -12.46 4.11 8.38
CA THR A 148 -11.63 3.37 9.36
C THR A 148 -10.13 3.64 9.18
N SER A 149 -9.46 3.96 10.29
CA SER A 149 -8.00 3.98 10.36
C SER A 149 -7.46 2.55 10.42
N GLY A 150 -6.40 2.25 9.65
CA GLY A 150 -5.69 0.96 9.67
C GLY A 150 -5.03 0.62 11.02
N VAL A 151 -5.10 1.54 12.00
CA VAL A 151 -4.59 1.35 13.37
C VAL A 151 -5.15 0.10 14.05
N MET A 152 -6.35 -0.37 13.68
CA MET A 152 -6.94 -1.57 14.28
C MET A 152 -6.47 -2.89 13.65
N VAL A 153 -5.82 -2.86 12.49
CA VAL A 153 -5.38 -4.08 11.78
C VAL A 153 -4.46 -4.96 12.64
N PRO A 154 -3.44 -4.42 13.34
CA PRO A 154 -2.61 -5.24 14.24
C PRO A 154 -3.40 -5.88 15.39
N VAL A 155 -4.45 -5.22 15.88
CA VAL A 155 -5.32 -5.75 16.96
C VAL A 155 -6.17 -6.88 16.44
N TRP A 156 -6.83 -6.70 15.29
CA TRP A 156 -7.61 -7.76 14.65
C TRP A 156 -6.76 -8.97 14.33
N TYR A 157 -5.54 -8.77 13.85
CA TYR A 157 -4.61 -9.86 13.58
C TYR A 157 -4.24 -10.63 14.85
N TYR A 158 -3.90 -9.93 15.93
CA TYR A 158 -3.59 -10.54 17.22
C TYR A 158 -4.76 -11.36 17.77
N ASN A 159 -5.99 -10.89 17.57
CA ASN A 159 -7.21 -11.57 18.02
C ASN A 159 -7.68 -12.69 17.06
N GLY A 160 -7.02 -12.92 15.92
CA GLY A 160 -7.46 -13.87 14.90
C GLY A 160 -8.71 -13.43 14.11
N GLU A 161 -9.05 -12.13 14.15
CA GLU A 161 -10.22 -11.55 13.48
C GLU A 161 -9.94 -11.28 11.99
N TYR A 162 -9.47 -12.30 11.25
CA TYR A 162 -8.95 -12.14 9.89
C TYR A 162 -9.97 -11.61 8.88
N GLU A 163 -11.25 -11.96 9.01
CA GLU A 163 -12.28 -11.44 8.11
C GLU A 163 -12.43 -9.91 8.20
N LYS A 164 -12.24 -9.32 9.39
CA LYS A 164 -12.25 -7.85 9.54
C LYS A 164 -11.10 -7.20 8.75
N ILE A 165 -9.94 -7.84 8.72
CA ILE A 165 -8.77 -7.39 7.95
C ILE A 165 -9.09 -7.47 6.45
N LEU A 166 -9.70 -8.57 6.00
CA LEU A 166 -10.06 -8.75 4.59
C LEU A 166 -11.12 -7.74 4.12
N ASP A 167 -12.12 -7.48 4.94
CA ASP A 167 -13.13 -6.47 4.62
C ASP A 167 -12.55 -5.06 4.59
N TYR A 168 -11.65 -4.75 5.52
CA TYR A 168 -10.89 -3.50 5.51
C TYR A 168 -10.06 -3.35 4.22
N ILE A 169 -9.28 -4.35 3.84
CA ILE A 169 -8.47 -4.35 2.61
C ILE A 169 -9.36 -4.14 1.37
N ARG A 170 -10.49 -4.85 1.28
CA ARG A 170 -11.43 -4.71 0.15
C ARG A 170 -12.01 -3.31 0.07
N LYS A 171 -12.41 -2.73 1.21
CA LYS A 171 -12.96 -1.36 1.28
C LYS A 171 -11.90 -0.33 0.90
N GLU A 172 -10.69 -0.45 1.44
CA GLU A 172 -9.57 0.45 1.11
C GLU A 172 -9.19 0.38 -0.37
N ALA A 173 -9.01 -0.81 -0.92
CA ALA A 173 -8.74 -1.00 -2.34
C ALA A 173 -9.84 -0.38 -3.22
N ASN A 174 -11.10 -0.55 -2.83
CA ASN A 174 -12.23 0.03 -3.55
C ASN A 174 -12.18 1.57 -3.55
N GLU A 175 -12.05 2.18 -2.38
CA GLU A 175 -11.96 3.64 -2.23
C GLU A 175 -10.76 4.22 -2.97
N PHE A 176 -9.60 3.56 -2.86
CA PHE A 176 -8.39 3.96 -3.56
C PHE A 176 -8.60 3.96 -5.08
N ILE A 177 -9.11 2.87 -5.65
CA ILE A 177 -9.27 2.72 -7.10
C ILE A 177 -10.30 3.72 -7.64
N GLU A 178 -11.42 3.91 -6.94
CA GLU A 178 -12.41 4.93 -7.32
C GLU A 178 -11.82 6.35 -7.30
N PHE A 179 -10.99 6.65 -6.31
CA PHE A 179 -10.31 7.95 -6.24
C PHE A 179 -9.26 8.10 -7.35
N TYR A 180 -8.43 7.08 -7.56
CA TYR A 180 -7.40 7.08 -8.59
C TYR A 180 -7.99 7.25 -9.99
N PHE A 181 -9.10 6.56 -10.30
CA PHE A 181 -9.86 6.75 -11.53
C PHE A 181 -10.29 8.21 -11.74
N LYS A 182 -10.80 8.88 -10.69
CA LYS A 182 -11.16 10.31 -10.76
C LYS A 182 -9.94 11.18 -11.02
N LEU A 183 -8.80 10.89 -10.40
CA LEU A 183 -7.53 11.59 -10.64
C LEU A 183 -7.09 11.45 -12.10
N LYS A 184 -7.08 10.23 -12.65
CA LYS A 184 -6.70 9.97 -14.05
C LYS A 184 -7.58 10.73 -15.05
N LYS A 185 -8.86 10.97 -14.73
CA LYS A 185 -9.75 11.77 -15.57
C LYS A 185 -9.56 13.27 -15.45
N ARG A 186 -9.20 13.77 -14.26
CA ARG A 186 -9.18 15.21 -13.96
C ARG A 186 -7.80 15.85 -14.15
N LEU A 187 -6.72 15.19 -13.75
CA LEU A 187 -5.38 15.78 -13.82
C LEU A 187 -4.90 16.09 -15.25
N PRO A 188 -5.17 15.24 -16.28
CA PRO A 188 -4.85 15.61 -17.65
C PRO A 188 -5.56 16.88 -18.13
N ARG A 189 -6.82 17.10 -17.72
CA ARG A 189 -7.57 18.32 -18.08
C ARG A 189 -6.94 19.56 -17.48
N PHE A 190 -6.47 19.50 -16.24
CA PHE A 190 -5.73 20.61 -15.64
C PHE A 190 -4.50 20.99 -16.49
N ARG A 191 -3.82 19.99 -17.06
CA ARG A 191 -2.69 20.22 -17.98
C ARG A 191 -3.12 20.89 -19.29
N GLU A 192 -4.23 20.43 -19.87
CA GLU A 192 -4.81 20.97 -21.10
C GLU A 192 -5.29 22.41 -20.92
N GLU A 193 -6.02 22.70 -19.85
CA GLU A 193 -6.59 24.02 -19.52
C GLU A 193 -5.51 25.10 -19.42
N HIS A 194 -4.38 24.77 -18.80
CA HIS A 194 -3.26 25.68 -18.61
C HIS A 194 -2.22 25.62 -19.74
N ARG A 195 -2.47 24.81 -20.77
CA ARG A 195 -1.55 24.63 -21.92
C ARG A 195 -0.12 24.38 -21.46
N PHE A 196 0.07 23.45 -20.52
CA PHE A 196 1.42 22.99 -20.15
C PHE A 196 2.00 22.10 -21.26
N PHE A 197 2.22 22.72 -22.41
CA PHE A 197 2.81 22.21 -23.66
C PHE A 197 3.23 23.39 -24.52
#